data_AF-A0A7J4G4B0-F1
#
_entry.id   AF-A0A7J4G4B0-F1
#
_cell.length_a   1.000
_cell.length_b   1.000
_cell.length_c   1.000
_cell.angle_alpha   90.00
_cell.angle_beta   90.00
_cell.angle_gamma   90.00
#
_symmetry.space_group_name_H-M   'P 1'
#
loop_
_entity.id
_entity.type
_entity.pdbx_description
1 polymer ?
#
loop_
_entity_poly.entity_id
_entity_poly.type
_entity_poly.pdbx_seq_one_letter_code
_entity_poly.pdbx_strand_id
1 'polypeptide(L)'
;MTKTTKRKIIPLLLVISGILVLIAGIIMVQTGFATFEDTEPRVVLYIGGIFTIVGGFFLTVGGIIYLNFDGLKKKFLRTAGKVADAYEEERKQEKV
;
A
#
# COMPACT_ATOMS: atom_id res chain seq x y z
N MET A 1 -16.32 -25.84 3.16
CA MET A 1 -15.13 -25.05 3.56
C MET A 1 -14.51 -24.22 2.41
N THR A 2 -15.24 -23.93 1.32
CA THR A 2 -14.66 -23.29 0.11
C THR A 2 -15.08 -21.83 -0.10
N LYS A 3 -16.23 -21.40 0.43
CA LYS A 3 -16.79 -20.07 0.20
C LYS A 3 -16.07 -18.96 1.00
N THR A 4 -15.58 -19.27 2.19
CA THR A 4 -14.92 -18.30 3.11
C THR A 4 -13.46 -18.05 2.75
N THR A 5 -12.75 -19.06 2.26
CA THR A 5 -11.34 -18.95 1.84
C THR A 5 -11.19 -18.10 0.57
N LYS A 6 -12.03 -18.32 -0.45
CA LYS A 6 -12.05 -17.49 -1.67
C LYS A 6 -12.36 -16.01 -1.37
N ARG A 7 -13.23 -15.75 -0.39
CA ARG A 7 -13.60 -14.38 0.02
C ARG A 7 -12.43 -13.59 0.62
N LYS A 8 -11.46 -14.26 1.27
CA LYS A 8 -10.29 -13.64 1.90
C LYS A 8 -9.10 -13.43 0.95
N ILE A 9 -8.97 -14.27 -0.07
CA ILE A 9 -7.85 -14.20 -1.02
C ILE A 9 -8.00 -13.02 -1.97
N ILE A 10 -9.22 -12.75 -2.45
CA ILE A 10 -9.52 -11.65 -3.38
C ILE A 10 -9.08 -10.27 -2.85
N PRO A 11 -9.45 -9.84 -1.62
CA PRO A 11 -9.02 -8.53 -1.12
C PRO A 11 -7.51 -8.46 -0.88
N LEU A 12 -6.88 -9.55 -0.45
CA LEU A 12 -5.42 -9.59 -0.30
C LEU A 12 -4.73 -9.40 -1.65
N LEU A 13 -5.21 -10.07 -2.71
CA LEU A 13 -4.68 -9.90 -4.06
C LEU A 13 -4.88 -8.48 -4.57
N LEU A 14 -6.03 -7.86 -4.25
CA LEU A 14 -6.33 -6.47 -4.62
C LEU A 14 -5.37 -5.47 -3.98
N VAL A 15 -5.07 -5.67 -2.69
CA VAL A 15 -4.09 -4.85 -1.95
C VAL A 15 -2.69 -5.04 -2.54
N ILE A 16 -2.24 -6.27 -2.78
CA ILE A 16 -0.92 -6.56 -3.37
C ILE A 16 -0.81 -5.92 -4.76
N SER A 17 -1.85 -6.05 -5.59
CA SER A 17 -1.88 -5.42 -6.91
C SER A 17 -1.84 -3.89 -6.81
N GLY A 18 -2.55 -3.29 -5.84
CA GLY A 18 -2.50 -1.85 -5.61
C GLY A 18 -1.09 -1.36 -5.23
N ILE A 19 -0.38 -2.12 -4.39
CA ILE A 19 1.02 -1.81 -4.02
C ILE A 19 1.92 -1.86 -5.25
N LEU A 20 1.82 -2.89 -6.09
CA LEU A 20 2.64 -3.01 -7.30
C LEU A 20 2.40 -1.85 -8.27
N VAL A 21 1.13 -1.49 -8.49
CA VAL A 21 0.75 -0.37 -9.36
C VAL A 21 1.25 0.97 -8.79
N LEU A 22 1.19 1.16 -7.46
CA LEU A 22 1.77 2.33 -6.80
C LEU A 22 3.28 2.42 -6.99
N ILE A 23 4.01 1.32 -6.77
CA ILE A 23 5.47 1.29 -6.95
C ILE A 23 5.82 1.64 -8.40
N ALA A 24 5.14 1.05 -9.38
CA ALA A 24 5.36 1.34 -10.79
C ALA A 24 5.07 2.81 -11.12
N GLY A 25 3.96 3.37 -10.61
CA GLY A 25 3.62 4.79 -10.78
C GLY A 25 4.66 5.71 -10.17
N ILE A 26 5.11 5.42 -8.93
CA ILE A 26 6.15 6.20 -8.25
C ILE A 26 7.46 6.15 -9.03
N ILE A 27 7.91 4.96 -9.46
CA ILE A 27 9.13 4.83 -10.26
C ILE A 27 9.00 5.67 -11.54
N MET A 28 7.88 5.55 -12.25
CA MET A 28 7.64 6.29 -13.50
C MET A 28 7.61 7.80 -13.29
N VAL A 29 7.03 8.28 -12.19
CA VAL A 29 7.09 9.69 -11.80
C VAL A 29 8.54 10.11 -11.53
N GLN A 30 9.27 9.35 -10.71
CA GLN A 30 10.66 9.66 -10.36
C GLN A 30 11.58 9.64 -11.58
N THR A 31 11.44 8.67 -12.50
CA THR A 31 12.22 8.62 -13.74
C THR A 31 11.83 9.76 -14.69
N GLY A 32 10.54 10.07 -14.80
CA GLY A 32 10.08 11.23 -15.58
C GLY A 32 10.61 12.57 -15.03
N PHE A 33 10.80 12.68 -13.71
CA PHE A 33 11.45 13.83 -13.07
C PHE A 33 12.98 13.84 -13.27
N ALA A 34 13.62 12.68 -13.43
CA ALA A 34 15.06 12.60 -13.65
C ALA A 34 15.46 12.91 -15.11
N THR A 35 14.56 12.72 -16.07
CA THR A 35 14.81 12.89 -17.52
C THR A 35 14.39 14.27 -18.05
N PHE A 36 14.42 15.33 -17.23
CA PHE A 36 14.14 16.69 -17.69
C PHE A 36 15.30 17.28 -18.52
N GLU A 37 15.54 16.68 -19.68
CA GLU A 37 16.10 17.36 -20.85
C GLU A 37 14.95 17.60 -21.84
N ASP A 38 14.96 18.77 -22.47
CA ASP A 38 13.81 19.42 -23.07
C ASP A 38 12.94 18.53 -23.99
N THR A 39 11.63 18.53 -23.73
CA THR A 39 10.47 18.14 -24.59
C THR A 39 9.74 16.79 -24.41
N GLU A 40 10.37 15.69 -24.00
CA GLU A 40 9.67 14.39 -23.79
C GLU A 40 9.14 14.03 -22.37
N PRO A 41 9.55 14.66 -21.25
CA PRO A 41 9.27 14.14 -19.89
C PRO A 41 7.80 14.28 -19.43
N ARG A 42 6.99 15.09 -20.12
CA ARG A 42 5.61 15.37 -19.71
C ARG A 42 4.69 14.14 -19.78
N VAL A 43 4.85 13.28 -20.78
CA VAL A 43 3.95 12.14 -20.99
C VAL A 43 4.18 11.06 -19.94
N VAL A 44 5.45 10.75 -19.65
CA VAL A 44 5.84 9.75 -18.65
C VAL A 44 5.36 10.15 -17.25
N LEU A 45 5.52 11.44 -16.89
CA LEU A 45 5.00 11.98 -15.64
C LEU A 45 3.48 11.88 -15.53
N TYR A 46 2.75 12.18 -16.62
CA TYR A 46 1.30 12.10 -16.63
C TYR A 46 0.80 10.66 -16.46
N ILE A 47 1.41 9.70 -17.16
CA ILE A 47 1.11 8.27 -17.04
C ILE A 47 1.48 7.77 -15.63
N GLY A 48 2.63 8.19 -15.11
CA GLY A 48 3.06 7.87 -13.74
C GLY A 48 2.06 8.35 -12.70
N GLY A 49 1.58 9.59 -12.83
CA GLY A 49 0.54 10.15 -11.96
C GLY A 49 -0.78 9.36 -12.02
N ILE A 50 -1.22 8.96 -13.22
CA ILE A 50 -2.40 8.10 -13.39
C ILE A 50 -2.20 6.76 -12.69
N PHE A 51 -1.05 6.12 -12.85
CA PHE A 51 -0.72 4.86 -12.17
C PHE A 51 -0.74 5.03 -10.64
N THR A 52 -0.21 6.12 -10.11
CA THR A 52 -0.26 6.41 -8.67
C THR A 52 -1.70 6.54 -8.17
N ILE A 53 -2.58 7.24 -8.90
CA ILE A 53 -4.00 7.40 -8.54
C ILE A 53 -4.73 6.05 -8.57
N VAL A 54 -4.54 5.26 -9.63
CA VAL A 54 -5.17 3.94 -9.78
C VAL A 54 -4.67 2.98 -8.69
N GLY A 55 -3.37 2.95 -8.42
CA GLY A 55 -2.80 2.12 -7.37
C GLY A 55 -3.35 2.51 -5.98
N GLY A 56 -3.48 3.81 -5.71
CA GLY A 56 -4.10 4.32 -4.49
C GLY A 56 -5.56 3.87 -4.34
N PHE A 57 -6.35 3.95 -5.41
CA PHE A 57 -7.73 3.47 -5.42
C PHE A 57 -7.84 1.97 -5.10
N PHE A 58 -6.99 1.14 -5.71
CA PHE A 58 -6.92 -0.30 -5.41
C PHE A 58 -6.56 -0.55 -3.96
N LEU A 59 -5.65 0.24 -3.39
CA LEU A 59 -5.25 0.13 -2.00
C LEU A 59 -6.41 0.49 -1.05
N THR A 60 -7.15 1.57 -1.34
CA THR A 60 -8.31 1.99 -0.54
C THR A 60 -9.42 0.96 -0.58
N VAL A 61 -9.84 0.52 -1.77
CA VAL A 61 -10.91 -0.48 -1.93
C VAL A 61 -10.47 -1.83 -1.36
N GLY A 62 -9.27 -2.28 -1.69
CA GLY A 62 -8.69 -3.51 -1.17
C GLY A 62 -8.58 -3.49 0.36
N GLY A 63 -8.13 -2.37 0.93
CA GLY A 63 -8.00 -2.15 2.36
C GLY A 63 -9.34 -2.16 3.09
N ILE A 64 -10.37 -1.48 2.56
CA ILE A 64 -11.73 -1.49 3.14
C ILE A 64 -12.30 -2.91 3.15
N ILE A 65 -12.14 -3.66 2.07
CA ILE A 65 -12.64 -5.05 1.98
C ILE A 65 -11.81 -5.96 2.90
N TYR A 66 -10.50 -5.79 2.94
CA TYR A 66 -9.57 -6.55 3.79
C TYR A 66 -9.87 -6.32 5.29
N LEU A 67 -10.12 -5.07 5.70
CA LEU A 67 -10.46 -4.71 7.07
C LEU A 67 -11.88 -5.11 7.45
N ASN A 68 -12.80 -5.24 6.49
CA ASN A 68 -14.14 -5.78 6.77
C ASN A 68 -14.13 -7.28 7.16
N PHE A 69 -12.98 -7.98 7.06
CA PHE A 69 -12.85 -9.32 7.62
C PHE A 69 -12.47 -9.27 9.10
N ASP A 70 -13.47 -9.46 9.97
CA ASP A 70 -13.36 -9.45 11.45
C ASP A 70 -12.12 -10.19 12.00
N GLY A 71 -11.90 -11.43 11.56
CA GLY A 71 -10.79 -12.24 12.05
C GLY A 71 -9.39 -11.77 11.60
N LEU A 72 -9.31 -11.08 10.46
CA LEU A 72 -8.04 -10.62 9.87
C LEU A 72 -7.70 -9.21 10.36
N LYS A 73 -8.70 -8.32 10.42
CA LYS A 73 -8.62 -6.99 11.05
C LYS A 73 -8.11 -7.09 12.48
N LYS A 74 -8.68 -7.99 13.28
CA LYS A 74 -8.28 -8.20 14.68
C LYS A 74 -6.83 -8.66 14.80
N LYS A 75 -6.36 -9.52 13.88
CA LYS A 75 -4.98 -10.01 13.88
C LYS A 75 -3.99 -8.93 13.44
N PHE A 76 -4.33 -8.16 12.40
CA PHE A 76 -3.51 -7.06 11.90
C PHE A 76 -3.36 -5.93 12.93
N LEU A 77 -4.47 -5.46 13.52
CA LEU A 77 -4.44 -4.43 14.56
C LEU A 77 -3.65 -4.88 15.80
N ARG A 78 -3.74 -6.15 16.18
CA ARG A 78 -2.98 -6.70 17.32
C ARG A 78 -1.47 -6.75 17.02
N THR A 79 -1.08 -7.06 15.79
CA THR A 79 0.33 -7.01 15.38
C THR A 79 0.84 -5.57 15.35
N ALA A 80 0.09 -4.65 14.74
CA ALA A 80 0.46 -3.24 14.69
C ALA A 80 0.59 -2.63 16.10
N GLY A 81 -0.35 -2.93 17.00
CA GLY A 81 -0.31 -2.51 18.40
C GLY A 81 0.92 -3.04 19.13
N LYS A 82 1.30 -4.31 18.94
CA LYS A 82 2.52 -4.87 19.52
C LYS A 82 3.80 -4.20 19.03
N VAL A 83 3.86 -3.84 17.75
CA VAL A 83 5.01 -3.12 17.19
C VAL A 83 5.08 -1.70 17.76
N ALA A 84 3.93 -1.03 17.91
CA ALA A 84 3.86 0.29 18.52
C ALA A 84 4.25 0.27 20.01
N ASP A 85 3.75 -0.69 20.78
CA ASP A 85 4.11 -0.86 22.19
C ASP A 85 5.61 -1.13 22.35
N ALA A 86 6.17 -2.04 21.54
CA ALA A 86 7.61 -2.32 21.57
C ALA A 86 8.46 -1.08 21.25
N TYR A 87 8.05 -0.29 20.26
CA TYR A 87 8.72 0.97 19.92
C TYR A 87 8.63 2.00 21.06
N GLU A 88 7.50 2.05 21.78
CA GLU A 88 7.32 2.94 22.93
C GLU A 88 8.15 2.51 24.14
N GLU A 89 8.29 1.19 24.37
CA GLU A 89 9.17 0.63 25.40
C GLU A 89 10.65 0.92 25.10
N GLU A 90 11.10 0.77 23.86
CA GLU A 90 12.46 1.17 23.43
C GLU A 90 12.70 2.68 23.65
N ARG A 91 11.73 3.53 23.28
CA ARG A 91 11.80 4.98 23.51
C ARG A 91 11.86 5.38 24.98
N LYS A 92 11.28 4.60 25.88
CA LYS A 92 11.34 4.83 27.33
C LYS A 92 12.67 4.36 27.91
N GLN A 93 13.22 3.24 27.42
CA GLN A 93 14.54 2.72 27.79
C GLN A 93 15.68 3.65 27.34
N GLU A 94 15.57 4.28 26.18
CA GLU A 94 16.58 5.22 25.65
C GLU A 94 16.61 6.57 26.41
N LYS A 95 15.57 6.86 27.20
CA LYS A 95 15.48 8.08 28.02
C LYS A 95 15.92 7.89 29.48
N VAL A 96 16.33 6.69 29.88
CA VAL A 96 16.86 6.36 31.23
C VAL A 96 18.38 6.43 31.24
#